data_AF-A0A7K0RI70-F1
#
_entry.id   AF-A0A7K0RI70-F1
#
_cell.length_a   1.000
_cell.length_b   1.000
_cell.length_c   1.000
_cell.angle_alpha   90.00
_cell.angle_beta   90.00
_cell.angle_gamma   90.00
#
_symmetry.space_group_name_H-M   'P 1'
#
loop_
_entity.id
_entity.type
_entity.pdbx_description
1 polymer ?
#
loop_
_entity_poly.entity_id
_entity_poly.type
_entity_poly.pdbx_seq_one_letter_code
_entity_poly.pdbx_strand_id
1 'polypeptide(L)'
;MTTEGAASGTLEEPQVEAMFDRIAGVYDLMNSLMTAGLHHRWRQRAVDLAAVKPGDSVLDVATGTGDLAVELSRRVGVDGEVIGS
;
A
#
# COMPACT_ATOMS: atom_id res chain seq x y z
N MET A 1 15.89 -41.06 19.60
CA MET A 1 17.05 -40.21 19.95
C MET A 1 16.73 -38.84 19.38
N THR A 2 16.55 -37.87 20.29
CA THR A 2 16.28 -36.42 20.11
C THR A 2 14.98 -35.99 19.42
N THR A 3 14.04 -35.63 20.29
CA THR A 3 12.93 -34.68 20.12
C THR A 3 13.43 -33.23 19.97
N GLU A 4 12.53 -32.42 19.37
CA GLU A 4 12.29 -30.98 19.58
C GLU A 4 13.22 -29.91 18.99
N GLY A 5 12.56 -28.93 18.34
CA GLY A 5 13.16 -27.68 17.89
C GLY A 5 12.31 -26.81 16.97
N ALA A 6 10.97 -26.96 16.91
CA ALA A 6 10.12 -25.92 16.30
C ALA A 6 9.99 -24.78 17.32
N ALA A 7 11.02 -23.94 17.39
CA ALA A 7 11.03 -22.77 18.25
C ALA A 7 10.33 -21.59 17.56
N SER A 8 9.36 -21.02 18.27
CA SER A 8 8.85 -19.65 18.15
C SER A 8 8.00 -19.31 16.93
N GLY A 9 6.93 -18.53 17.15
CA GLY A 9 5.98 -18.02 16.16
C GLY A 9 6.55 -16.98 15.18
N THR A 10 7.71 -17.28 14.61
CA THR A 10 8.45 -16.47 13.65
C THR A 10 8.68 -17.32 12.41
N LEU A 11 7.99 -16.95 11.33
CA LEU A 11 8.21 -17.51 10.01
C LEU A 11 9.51 -16.94 9.42
N GLU A 12 10.24 -17.76 8.66
CA GLU A 12 11.39 -17.29 7.89
C GLU A 12 10.91 -16.32 6.79
N GLU A 13 11.73 -15.34 6.39
CA GLU A 13 11.38 -14.29 5.41
C GLU A 13 10.60 -14.80 4.17
N PRO A 14 11.03 -15.89 3.49
CA PRO A 14 10.33 -16.39 2.31
C PRO A 14 8.93 -16.96 2.64
N GLN A 15 8.74 -17.47 3.85
CA GLN A 15 7.46 -18.02 4.30
C GLN A 15 6.50 -16.91 4.71
N VAL A 16 7.02 -15.80 5.24
CA VAL A 16 6.24 -14.58 5.50
C VAL A 16 5.73 -14.01 4.18
N GLU A 17 6.62 -13.84 3.19
CA GLU A 17 6.26 -13.34 1.86
C GLU A 17 5.19 -14.22 1.18
N ALA A 18 5.41 -15.53 1.13
CA ALA A 18 4.45 -16.46 0.54
C ALA A 18 3.12 -16.58 1.32
N MET A 19 3.10 -16.23 2.61
CA MET A 19 1.87 -16.10 3.38
C MET A 19 1.14 -14.82 2.98
N PHE A 20 1.84 -13.69 2.92
CA PHE A 20 1.28 -12.39 2.54
C PHE A 20 0.72 -12.42 1.12
N ASP A 21 1.43 -12.97 0.15
CA ASP A 21 0.95 -13.10 -1.24
C ASP A 21 -0.38 -13.86 -1.34
N ARG A 22 -0.54 -14.89 -0.50
CA ARG A 22 -1.73 -15.74 -0.49
C ARG A 22 -2.93 -15.04 0.12
N ILE A 23 -2.72 -14.20 1.13
CA ILE A 23 -3.81 -13.54 1.85
C ILE A 23 -4.10 -12.14 1.32
N ALA A 24 -3.16 -11.46 0.65
CA ALA A 24 -3.27 -10.08 0.20
C ALA A 24 -4.57 -9.82 -0.58
N GLY A 25 -4.89 -10.66 -1.58
CA GLY A 25 -6.09 -10.48 -2.39
C GLY A 25 -7.41 -10.59 -1.59
N VAL A 26 -7.47 -11.47 -0.59
CA VAL A 26 -8.66 -11.63 0.27
C VAL A 26 -8.72 -10.52 1.31
N TYR A 27 -7.57 -10.11 1.86
CA TYR A 27 -7.48 -9.02 2.83
C TYR A 27 -7.83 -7.67 2.22
N ASP A 28 -7.38 -7.38 1.01
CA ASP A 28 -7.71 -6.14 0.30
C ASP A 28 -9.21 -6.08 -0.02
N LEU A 29 -9.81 -7.21 -0.43
CA LEU A 29 -11.25 -7.30 -0.67
C LEU A 29 -12.04 -7.15 0.64
N MET A 30 -11.63 -7.83 1.70
CA MET A 30 -12.25 -7.74 3.03
C MET A 30 -12.12 -6.32 3.59
N ASN A 31 -10.94 -5.70 3.52
CA ASN A 31 -10.74 -4.31 3.93
C ASN A 31 -11.61 -3.36 3.12
N SER A 32 -11.76 -3.61 1.81
CA SER A 32 -12.64 -2.81 0.96
C SER A 32 -14.11 -2.93 1.35
N LEU A 33 -14.59 -4.14 1.65
CA LEU A 33 -15.97 -4.39 2.04
C LEU A 33 -16.27 -3.94 3.48
N MET A 34 -15.38 -4.24 4.44
CA MET A 34 -15.52 -3.88 5.84
C MET A 34 -15.43 -2.37 6.06
N THR A 35 -14.56 -1.69 5.31
CA THR A 35 -14.49 -0.22 5.33
C THR A 35 -15.51 0.42 4.39
N ALA A 36 -16.37 -0.34 3.70
CA ALA A 36 -17.24 0.18 2.64
C ALA A 36 -16.53 1.11 1.64
N GLY A 37 -15.27 0.81 1.32
CA GLY A 37 -14.44 1.61 0.41
C GLY A 37 -13.84 2.88 1.03
N LEU A 38 -13.92 3.09 2.35
CA LEU A 38 -13.43 4.32 3.00
C LEU A 38 -11.92 4.56 2.78
N HIS A 39 -11.14 3.51 2.57
CA HIS A 39 -9.71 3.62 2.27
C HIS A 39 -9.45 4.42 0.97
N HIS A 40 -10.32 4.33 -0.05
CA HIS A 40 -10.25 5.23 -1.22
C HIS A 40 -10.50 6.69 -0.84
N ARG A 41 -11.47 6.94 0.05
CA ARG A 41 -11.81 8.30 0.52
C ARG A 41 -10.68 8.90 1.34
N TRP A 42 -9.97 8.10 2.13
CA TRP A 42 -8.80 8.55 2.87
C TRP A 42 -7.63 8.90 1.97
N ARG A 43 -7.39 8.13 0.89
CA ARG A 43 -6.40 8.50 -0.13
C ARG A 43 -6.74 9.82 -0.81
N GLN A 44 -7.98 9.99 -1.25
CA GLN A 44 -8.44 11.27 -1.82
C GLN A 44 -8.26 12.43 -0.84
N ARG A 45 -8.66 12.23 0.42
CA ARG A 45 -8.47 13.22 1.48
C ARG A 45 -6.99 13.56 1.69
N ALA A 46 -6.11 12.57 1.68
CA ALA A 46 -4.67 12.78 1.83
C ALA A 46 -4.10 13.61 0.67
N VAL A 47 -4.49 13.30 -0.57
CA VAL A 47 -4.12 14.08 -1.76
C VAL A 47 -4.66 15.51 -1.69
N ASP A 48 -5.91 15.70 -1.26
CA ASP A 48 -6.51 17.03 -1.09
C ASP A 48 -5.76 17.85 -0.03
N LEU A 49 -5.33 17.21 1.07
CA LEU A 49 -4.56 17.85 2.14
C LEU A 49 -3.10 18.15 1.74
N ALA A 50 -2.51 17.33 0.88
CA ALA A 50 -1.19 17.57 0.32
C ALA A 50 -1.15 18.80 -0.60
N ALA A 51 -2.32 19.31 -1.02
CA ALA A 51 -2.49 20.56 -1.76
C ALA A 51 -1.64 20.63 -3.05
N VAL A 52 -1.44 19.46 -3.67
CA VAL A 52 -0.65 19.27 -4.88
C VAL A 52 -1.32 19.94 -6.07
N LYS A 53 -0.52 20.57 -6.93
CA LYS A 53 -0.99 21.31 -8.11
C LYS A 53 -0.50 20.69 -9.41
N PRO A 54 -1.17 21.00 -10.54
CA PRO A 54 -0.66 20.61 -11.84
C PRO A 54 0.78 21.11 -12.07
N GLY A 55 1.66 20.22 -12.54
CA GLY A 55 3.08 20.48 -12.77
C GLY A 55 4.00 20.24 -11.56
N ASP A 56 3.47 19.92 -10.38
CA ASP A 56 4.30 19.64 -9.21
C ASP A 56 5.06 18.31 -9.34
N SER A 57 6.22 18.22 -8.68
CA SER A 57 6.96 16.98 -8.48
C SER A 57 6.73 16.48 -7.05
N VAL A 58 6.29 15.22 -6.90
CA VAL A 58 5.89 14.63 -5.63
C VAL A 58 6.62 13.32 -5.37
N LEU A 59 7.04 13.11 -4.12
CA LEU A 59 7.58 11.83 -3.63
C LEU A 59 6.54 11.15 -2.73
N ASP A 60 6.09 9.96 -3.11
CA ASP A 60 5.31 9.05 -2.27
C ASP A 60 6.29 8.15 -1.49
N VAL A 61 6.23 8.21 -0.16
CA VAL A 61 7.16 7.51 0.72
C VAL A 61 6.45 6.30 1.33
N ALA A 62 7.06 5.12 1.22
CA ALA A 62 6.44 3.84 1.57
C ALA A 62 5.21 3.56 0.69
N THR A 63 5.43 3.65 -0.62
CA THR A 63 4.38 3.66 -1.66
C THR A 63 3.50 2.40 -1.67
N GLY A 64 4.01 1.28 -1.18
CA GLY A 64 3.26 0.02 -1.08
C GLY A 64 2.68 -0.40 -2.43
N THR A 65 1.36 -0.62 -2.49
CA THR A 65 0.65 -1.02 -3.72
C THR A 65 0.56 0.09 -4.79
N GLY A 66 0.98 1.32 -4.49
CA GLY A 66 1.02 2.43 -5.46
C GLY A 66 -0.31 3.17 -5.66
N ASP A 67 -1.37 2.81 -4.93
CA ASP A 67 -2.68 3.44 -5.06
C ASP A 67 -2.65 4.96 -4.78
N LEU A 68 -1.84 5.41 -3.82
CA LEU A 68 -1.72 6.83 -3.49
C LEU A 68 -0.94 7.58 -4.57
N ALA A 69 0.20 7.04 -5.01
CA ALA A 69 0.96 7.56 -6.15
C ALA A 69 0.11 7.72 -7.42
N VAL A 70 -0.79 6.77 -7.71
CA VAL A 70 -1.73 6.87 -8.84
C VAL A 70 -2.75 8.00 -8.65
N GLU A 71 -3.23 8.23 -7.43
CA GLU A 71 -4.16 9.33 -7.18
C GLU A 71 -3.45 10.70 -7.22
N LEU A 72 -2.19 10.77 -6.76
CA LEU A 72 -1.32 11.94 -6.88
C LEU A 72 -1.02 12.27 -8.35
N SER A 73 -0.74 11.27 -9.18
CA SER A 73 -0.42 11.48 -10.60
C SER A 73 -1.57 12.15 -11.37
N ARG A 74 -2.82 11.82 -11.01
CA ARG A 74 -4.03 12.46 -11.54
C ARG A 74 -4.15 13.93 -11.16
N ARG A 75 -3.53 14.37 -10.05
CA ARG A 75 -3.57 15.77 -9.58
C ARG A 75 -2.45 16.62 -10.15
N VAL A 76 -1.23 16.09 -10.21
CA VAL A 76 -0.09 16.78 -10.85
C VAL A 76 -0.24 16.89 -12.37
N GLY A 77 -1.05 16.02 -12.99
CA GLY A 77 -1.35 16.08 -14.42
C GLY A 77 -0.14 15.73 -15.29
N VAL A 78 -0.26 15.98 -16.60
CA VAL A 78 0.72 15.53 -17.61
C VAL A 78 2.06 16.25 -17.55
N ASP A 79 2.09 17.44 -16.94
CA ASP A 79 3.28 18.27 -16.83
C ASP A 79 4.01 18.08 -15.49
N GLY A 80 3.50 17.22 -14.60
CA GLY A 80 4.08 16.92 -13.30
C GLY A 80 4.55 15.47 -13.18
N GLU A 81 5.19 15.13 -12.07
CA GLU A 81 5.80 13.82 -11.85
C GLU A 81 5.55 13.31 -10.42
N VAL A 82 5.33 12.00 -10.30
CA VAL A 82 5.23 11.31 -9.00
C VAL A 82 6.24 10.18 -8.97
N ILE A 83 7.10 10.20 -7.95
CA ILE A 83 8.09 9.15 -7.69
C ILE A 83 7.65 8.39 -6.44
N GLY A 84 7.65 7.07 -6.50
CA GLY A 84 7.39 6.21 -5.33
C GLY A 84 8.67 5.57 -4.79
N SER A 85 8.84 5.57 -3.47
CA SER A 85 9.91 4.87 -2.73
C SER A 85 9.39 3.94 -1.65
#